data_AF-F6EGI7-F1
#
_entry.id   AF-F6EGI7-F1
#
_cell.length_a   1.000
_cell.length_b   1.000
_cell.length_c   1.000
_cell.angle_alpha   90.00
_cell.angle_beta   90.00
_cell.angle_gamma   90.00
#
_symmetry.space_group_name_H-M   'P 1'
#
loop_
_entity.id
_entity.type
_entity.pdbx_description
1 polymer ?
#
loop_
_entity_poly.entity_id
_entity_poly.type
_entity_poly.pdbx_seq_one_letter_code
_entity_poly.pdbx_strand_id
1 'polypeptide(L)'
;MTDPYGHEADSEPEDQLQPEDSLIDRGVDDALDEGYSPPEKPLALDDDPDESLDDRLAREVPETGSDPSDGGVEDPRSGRLVAPEQDPDNEGQRVPSAEDVGIDGGAASAEEAAVHVVDPEVES
;
A
#
# COMPACT_ATOMS: atom_id res chain seq x y z
N MET A 1 -34.59 -28.70 -20.46
CA MET A 1 -35.05 -28.07 -19.21
C MET A 1 -33.95 -27.10 -18.82
N THR A 2 -34.13 -25.83 -19.16
CA THR A 2 -33.17 -24.73 -18.90
C THR A 2 -33.53 -24.10 -17.57
N ASP A 3 -32.52 -23.83 -16.74
CA ASP A 3 -32.68 -23.35 -15.36
C ASP A 3 -33.26 -21.90 -15.31
N PRO A 4 -34.26 -21.60 -14.46
CA PRO A 4 -34.98 -20.32 -14.43
C PRO A 4 -34.51 -19.26 -13.41
N TYR A 5 -33.31 -19.36 -12.82
CA TYR A 5 -32.70 -18.29 -11.99
C TYR A 5 -31.20 -18.18 -12.37
N GLY A 6 -30.71 -17.16 -13.09
CA GLY A 6 -30.89 -15.73 -12.87
C GLY A 6 -29.98 -15.26 -11.74
N HIS A 7 -28.68 -15.07 -12.00
CA HIS A 7 -27.79 -14.04 -11.44
C HIS A 7 -26.32 -14.33 -11.83
N GLU A 8 -25.93 -13.96 -13.05
CA GLU A 8 -24.52 -13.69 -13.34
C GLU A 8 -24.31 -12.24 -12.91
N ALA A 9 -23.56 -12.04 -11.83
CA ALA A 9 -23.15 -10.73 -11.31
C ALA A 9 -22.54 -9.90 -12.45
N ASP A 10 -23.11 -8.76 -12.81
CA ASP A 10 -22.76 -7.46 -12.22
C ASP A 10 -21.24 -7.35 -12.00
N SER A 11 -20.48 -7.30 -13.10
CA SER A 11 -19.09 -6.81 -13.21
C SER A 11 -18.57 -6.97 -14.65
N GLU A 12 -19.34 -6.54 -15.66
CA GLU A 12 -18.73 -6.25 -16.95
C GLU A 12 -18.40 -4.75 -16.93
N PRO A 13 -17.12 -4.33 -16.88
CA PRO A 13 -16.74 -2.92 -16.95
C PRO A 13 -17.12 -2.24 -18.29
N GLU A 14 -17.83 -2.97 -19.15
CA GLU A 14 -18.31 -2.57 -20.46
C GLU A 14 -19.74 -2.01 -20.42
N ASP A 15 -20.50 -2.23 -19.35
CA ASP A 15 -21.91 -1.81 -19.27
C ASP A 15 -22.06 -0.47 -18.52
N GLN A 16 -21.66 0.62 -19.18
CA GLN A 16 -21.97 1.96 -18.68
C GLN A 16 -23.48 2.17 -18.68
N LEU A 17 -24.01 2.80 -17.61
CA LEU A 17 -25.44 3.10 -17.53
C LEU A 17 -25.88 3.97 -18.70
N GLN A 18 -26.86 3.47 -19.46
CA GLN A 18 -27.36 4.15 -20.64
C GLN A 18 -28.10 5.45 -20.26
N PRO A 19 -28.27 6.40 -21.18
CA PRO A 19 -29.01 7.64 -20.92
C PRO A 19 -30.45 7.41 -20.45
N GLU A 20 -31.06 6.30 -20.88
CA GLU A 20 -32.41 5.89 -20.44
C GLU A 20 -32.46 5.47 -18.96
N ASP A 21 -31.37 4.91 -18.43
CA ASP A 21 -31.26 4.46 -17.04
C ASP A 21 -30.75 5.56 -16.12
N SER A 22 -29.81 6.38 -16.60
CA SER A 22 -29.20 7.47 -15.81
C SER A 22 -29.93 8.80 -15.92
N LEU A 23 -30.82 8.97 -16.91
CA LEU A 23 -31.46 10.26 -17.28
C LEU A 23 -30.45 11.39 -17.57
N ILE A 24 -29.19 11.05 -17.87
CA ILE A 24 -28.12 11.99 -18.20
C ILE A 24 -27.83 11.85 -19.69
N ASP A 25 -28.28 12.82 -20.48
CA ASP A 25 -28.00 12.90 -21.92
C ASP A 25 -26.76 13.76 -22.16
N ARG A 26 -25.70 13.13 -22.70
CA ARG A 26 -24.43 13.76 -23.05
C ARG A 26 -24.25 13.96 -24.56
N GLY A 27 -25.29 13.70 -25.36
CA GLY A 27 -25.32 13.96 -26.80
C GLY A 27 -24.89 12.81 -27.70
N VAL A 28 -24.83 11.59 -27.19
CA VAL A 28 -24.52 10.34 -27.92
C VAL A 28 -25.59 9.29 -27.65
N ASP A 29 -25.83 8.41 -28.63
CA ASP A 29 -26.85 7.35 -28.52
C ASP A 29 -26.40 6.25 -27.53
N ASP A 30 -25.11 5.91 -27.53
CA ASP A 30 -24.48 5.01 -26.56
C ASP A 30 -23.44 5.78 -25.75
N ALA A 31 -23.41 5.60 -24.43
CA ALA A 31 -22.38 6.16 -23.55
C ALA A 31 -20.95 5.77 -23.99
N LEU A 32 -20.79 4.60 -24.62
CA LEU A 32 -19.51 4.14 -25.16
C LEU A 32 -19.06 4.86 -26.44
N ASP A 33 -19.96 5.61 -27.11
CA ASP A 33 -19.61 6.42 -28.28
C ASP A 33 -18.92 7.74 -27.91
N GLU A 34 -18.91 8.10 -26.62
CA GLU A 34 -18.16 9.24 -26.10
C GLU A 34 -16.65 8.93 -26.11
N GLY A 35 -16.03 9.10 -27.27
CA GLY A 35 -14.60 8.89 -27.43
C GLY A 35 -13.79 9.76 -26.47
N TYR A 36 -13.08 9.13 -25.54
CA TYR A 36 -12.12 9.82 -24.68
C TYR A 36 -10.94 10.32 -25.53
N SER A 37 -10.68 11.63 -25.52
CA SER A 37 -9.44 12.22 -26.03
C SER A 37 -8.50 12.46 -24.84
N PRO A 38 -7.47 11.60 -24.65
CA PRO A 38 -6.46 11.84 -23.62
C PRO A 38 -5.80 13.21 -23.82
N PRO A 39 -5.27 13.81 -22.74
CA PRO A 39 -4.54 15.06 -22.89
C PRO A 39 -3.37 14.89 -23.86
N GLU A 40 -3.13 15.91 -24.69
CA GLU A 40 -2.03 15.96 -25.67
C GLU A 40 -0.63 15.83 -25.05
N LYS A 41 -0.56 15.93 -23.71
CA LYS A 41 0.64 15.77 -22.89
C LYS A 41 0.29 15.04 -21.59
N PRO A 42 1.24 14.28 -21.01
CA PRO A 42 1.03 13.67 -19.70
C PRO A 42 0.81 14.73 -18.62
N LEU A 43 -0.14 14.48 -17.71
CA LEU A 43 -0.55 15.41 -16.64
C LEU A 43 0.57 15.77 -15.66
N ALA A 44 1.63 14.97 -15.61
CA ALA A 44 2.80 15.17 -14.74
C ALA A 44 4.00 15.78 -15.47
N LEU A 45 3.85 16.19 -16.74
CA LEU A 45 4.96 16.74 -17.53
C LEU A 45 5.15 18.26 -17.34
N ASP A 46 4.30 18.90 -16.54
CA ASP A 46 4.48 20.30 -16.13
C ASP A 46 5.48 20.44 -14.97
N ASP A 47 5.98 19.33 -14.41
CA ASP A 47 7.11 19.35 -13.47
C ASP A 47 8.40 19.72 -14.21
N ASP A 48 9.13 20.68 -13.65
CA ASP A 48 10.41 21.12 -14.19
C ASP A 48 11.41 19.96 -14.05
N PRO A 49 12.04 19.49 -15.14
CA PRO A 49 12.96 18.36 -15.08
C PRO A 49 14.23 18.67 -14.28
N ASP A 50 14.51 19.96 -14.06
CA ASP A 50 15.66 20.45 -13.30
C ASP A 50 15.33 20.74 -11.81
N GLU A 51 14.08 20.47 -11.38
CA GLU A 51 13.67 20.65 -10.00
C GLU A 51 14.33 19.61 -9.07
N SER A 52 14.71 20.05 -7.85
CA SER A 52 15.29 19.16 -6.85
C SER A 52 14.24 18.31 -6.12
N LEU A 53 14.68 17.20 -5.52
CA LEU A 53 13.80 16.36 -4.69
C LEU A 53 13.24 17.13 -3.49
N ASP A 54 14.02 18.03 -2.91
CA ASP A 54 13.60 18.87 -1.78
C ASP A 54 12.47 19.83 -2.16
N ASP A 55 12.54 20.42 -3.36
CA ASP A 55 11.48 21.31 -3.86
C ASP A 55 10.17 20.54 -4.11
N ARG A 56 10.26 19.29 -4.58
CA ARG A 56 9.10 18.38 -4.72
C ARG A 56 8.45 18.06 -3.39
N LEU A 57 9.27 17.68 -2.41
CA LEU A 57 8.82 17.38 -1.03
C LEU A 57 8.18 18.61 -0.38
N ALA A 58 8.68 19.81 -0.63
CA ALA A 58 8.12 21.03 -0.07
C ALA A 58 6.70 21.37 -0.58
N ARG A 59 6.31 20.84 -1.76
CA ARG A 59 4.96 20.98 -2.33
C ARG A 59 3.97 19.95 -1.79
N GLU A 60 4.47 18.84 -1.25
CA GLU A 60 3.65 17.78 -0.66
C GLU A 60 2.95 18.29 0.61
N VAL A 61 1.65 18.02 0.71
CA VAL A 61 0.89 18.30 1.93
C VAL A 61 0.92 17.02 2.77
N PRO A 62 1.50 17.05 3.99
CA PRO A 62 1.50 15.87 4.84
C PRO A 62 0.07 15.40 5.12
N GLU A 63 -0.17 14.10 5.04
CA GLU A 63 -1.47 13.53 5.39
C GLU A 63 -1.83 13.87 6.84
N THR A 64 -2.84 14.72 7.03
CA THR A 64 -3.38 15.07 8.34
C THR A 64 -4.39 14.01 8.77
N GLY A 65 -3.94 12.78 9.06
CA GLY A 65 -4.93 11.74 9.33
C GLY A 65 -4.47 10.33 9.61
N SER A 66 -3.17 10.05 9.72
CA SER A 66 -2.81 8.82 10.42
C SER A 66 -3.04 9.08 11.92
N ASP A 67 -4.28 8.86 12.37
CA ASP A 67 -4.46 8.51 13.76
C ASP A 67 -3.54 7.31 13.99
N PRO A 68 -2.58 7.36 14.92
CA PRO A 68 -1.72 6.20 15.17
C PRO A 68 -2.53 4.96 15.61
N SER A 69 -3.85 5.09 15.81
CA SER A 69 -4.78 3.99 16.02
C SER A 69 -5.32 3.33 14.74
N ASP A 70 -5.24 3.94 13.55
CA ASP A 70 -5.72 3.33 12.29
C ASP A 70 -4.60 2.59 11.52
N GLY A 71 -3.34 2.82 11.89
CA GLY A 71 -2.28 1.83 11.73
C GLY A 71 -2.48 0.80 12.82
N GLY A 72 -3.38 -0.16 12.58
CA GLY A 72 -3.83 -1.12 13.59
C GLY A 72 -2.66 -1.60 14.44
N VAL A 73 -2.85 -1.53 15.77
CA VAL A 73 -1.87 -1.90 16.82
C VAL A 73 -0.94 -2.96 16.29
N GLU A 74 0.21 -2.55 15.77
CA GLU A 74 1.22 -3.48 15.38
C GLU A 74 1.72 -4.06 16.70
N ASP A 75 1.34 -5.31 16.96
CA ASP A 75 2.03 -6.10 17.96
C ASP A 75 3.53 -5.84 17.79
N PRO A 76 4.28 -5.49 18.84
CA PRO A 76 5.63 -4.95 18.71
C PRO A 76 6.46 -5.85 17.79
N ARG A 77 6.73 -5.36 16.57
CA ARG A 77 7.46 -6.14 15.56
C ARG A 77 8.95 -6.07 15.83
N SER A 78 9.63 -7.20 15.65
CA SER A 78 11.09 -7.22 15.64
C SER A 78 11.58 -6.84 14.26
N GLY A 79 12.54 -5.93 14.20
CA GLY A 79 13.26 -5.58 12.98
C GLY A 79 14.45 -6.49 12.69
N ARG A 80 15.43 -5.95 11.96
CA ARG A 80 16.64 -6.69 11.60
C ARG A 80 17.46 -7.01 12.85
N LEU A 81 17.71 -8.30 13.10
CA LEU A 81 18.54 -8.77 14.19
C LEU A 81 20.02 -8.87 13.78
N VAL A 82 20.89 -8.22 14.53
CA VAL A 82 22.35 -8.25 14.32
C VAL A 82 23.01 -8.90 15.53
N ALA A 83 23.93 -9.83 15.29
CA ALA A 83 24.71 -10.43 16.37
C ALA A 83 25.68 -9.37 16.95
N PRO A 84 25.86 -9.33 18.28
CA PRO A 84 26.83 -8.43 18.88
C PRO A 84 28.25 -8.77 18.40
N GLU A 85 29.15 -7.78 18.45
CA GLU A 85 30.56 -7.98 18.12
C GLU A 85 31.16 -9.09 19.00
N GLN A 86 31.75 -10.09 18.36
CA GLN A 86 32.24 -11.29 19.04
C GLN A 86 33.61 -11.03 19.66
N ASP A 87 33.71 -11.24 20.98
CA ASP A 87 35.01 -11.32 21.66
C ASP A 87 35.66 -12.69 21.35
N PRO A 88 36.80 -12.72 20.63
CA PRO A 88 37.45 -13.96 20.24
C PRO A 88 38.00 -14.76 21.44
N ASP A 89 38.17 -14.16 22.61
CA ASP A 89 38.67 -14.83 23.81
C ASP A 89 37.54 -15.47 24.64
N ASN A 90 36.26 -15.25 24.27
CA ASN A 90 35.09 -15.72 25.00
C ASN A 90 34.22 -16.72 24.22
N GLU A 91 34.86 -17.65 23.49
CA GLU A 91 34.13 -18.62 22.67
C GLU A 91 33.30 -19.64 23.48
N GLY A 92 33.67 -19.89 24.74
CA GLY A 92 33.09 -20.92 25.60
C GLY A 92 31.89 -20.50 26.46
N GLN A 93 31.49 -19.23 26.43
CA GLN A 93 30.35 -18.68 27.19
C GLN A 93 29.30 -18.05 26.29
N ARG A 94 29.32 -18.36 24.99
CA ARG A 94 28.37 -17.81 24.02
C ARG A 94 26.93 -18.18 24.35
N VAL A 95 26.16 -17.19 24.75
CA VAL A 95 24.70 -17.23 24.74
C VAL A 95 24.22 -16.72 23.37
N PRO A 96 23.33 -17.43 22.67
CA PRO A 96 22.74 -16.92 21.43
C PRO A 96 21.98 -15.64 21.76
N SER A 97 22.46 -14.51 21.25
CA SER A 97 21.91 -13.18 21.45
C SER A 97 22.04 -12.37 20.18
N ALA A 98 21.11 -11.44 19.97
CA ALA A 98 21.10 -10.50 18.85
C ALA A 98 20.39 -9.22 19.30
N GLU A 99 20.75 -8.10 18.69
CA GLU A 99 20.18 -6.78 18.94
C GLU A 99 19.31 -6.38 17.74
N ASP A 100 18.10 -5.89 18.03
CA ASP A 100 17.23 -5.30 17.03
C ASP A 100 17.72 -3.89 16.69
N VAL A 101 18.03 -3.63 15.42
CA VAL A 101 18.47 -2.31 14.94
C VAL A 101 17.35 -1.50 14.27
N GLY A 102 16.10 -1.94 14.40
CA GLY A 102 14.91 -1.28 13.91
C GLY A 102 14.32 -1.89 12.63
N ILE A 103 13.12 -1.42 12.30
CA ILE A 103 12.33 -1.81 11.14
C ILE A 103 12.75 -0.94 9.94
N ASP A 104 13.04 -1.55 8.79
CA ASP A 104 13.16 -0.80 7.54
C ASP A 104 11.76 -0.24 7.20
N GLY A 105 11.67 1.03 6.75
CA GLY A 105 10.40 1.77 6.57
C GLY A 105 9.39 1.08 5.63
N GLY A 106 8.28 1.77 5.27
CA GLY A 106 7.07 1.20 4.64
C GLY A 106 7.19 0.32 3.36
N ALA A 107 8.39 0.04 2.86
CA ALA A 107 8.70 -0.99 1.87
C ALA A 107 9.16 -2.34 2.48
N ALA A 108 9.01 -2.57 3.79
CA ALA A 108 9.31 -3.85 4.42
C ALA A 108 8.61 -5.02 3.69
N SER A 109 9.32 -6.15 3.55
CA SER A 109 8.75 -7.34 2.91
C SER A 109 7.65 -7.96 3.78
N ALA A 110 6.68 -8.66 3.17
CA ALA A 110 5.57 -9.26 3.92
C ALA A 110 6.03 -10.25 5.03
N GLU A 111 7.16 -10.93 4.83
CA GLU A 111 7.75 -11.85 5.81
C GLU A 111 8.33 -11.11 7.03
N GLU A 112 8.99 -9.99 6.79
CA GLU A 112 9.52 -9.12 7.85
C GLU A 112 8.38 -8.47 8.64
N ALA A 113 7.28 -8.12 7.95
CA ALA A 113 6.08 -7.61 8.59
C ALA A 113 5.35 -8.62 9.50
N ALA A 114 5.63 -9.93 9.36
CA ALA A 114 5.00 -10.98 10.15
C ALA A 114 5.76 -11.34 11.45
N VAL A 115 6.99 -10.85 11.64
CA VAL A 115 7.80 -11.14 12.83
C VAL A 115 7.43 -10.21 13.99
N HIS A 116 7.17 -10.78 15.17
CA HIS A 116 6.77 -10.05 16.36
C HIS A 116 7.50 -10.52 17.63
N VAL A 117 7.52 -9.65 18.64
CA VAL A 117 8.13 -9.89 19.94
C VAL A 117 7.12 -10.64 20.83
N VAL A 118 7.45 -11.86 21.20
CA VAL A 118 6.68 -12.63 22.18
C VAL A 118 7.25 -12.38 23.57
N ASP A 119 6.43 -11.85 24.47
CA ASP A 119 6.80 -11.74 25.87
C ASP A 119 6.79 -13.14 26.53
N PRO A 120 7.90 -13.60 27.12
CA PRO A 120 7.99 -14.95 27.67
C PRO A 120 7.17 -15.15 28.94
N GLU A 121 6.67 -14.07 29.57
CA GLU A 121 5.76 -14.13 30.71
C GLU A 121 4.29 -14.13 30.26
N VAL A 122 4.02 -13.76 29.01
CA VAL A 122 2.71 -13.82 28.34
C VAL A 122 2.64 -15.11 27.51
N GLU A 123 2.77 -16.26 28.16
CA GLU A 123 2.53 -17.54 27.50
C GLU A 123 1.01 -17.72 27.25
N SER A 124 0.64 -18.08 26.01
CA SER A 124 -0.74 -18.42 25.62
C SER A 124 -1.11 -19.87 25.96
#